data_AF-A0A8T6E1A8-F1
#
_entry.id   AF-A0A8T6E1A8-F1
#
_cell.length_a   1.000
_cell.length_b   1.000
_cell.length_c   1.000
_cell.angle_alpha   90.00
_cell.angle_beta   90.00
_cell.angle_gamma   90.00
#
_symmetry.space_group_name_H-M   'P 1'
#
loop_
_entity.id
_entity.type
_entity.pdbx_description
1 polymer ?
#
loop_
_entity_poly.entity_id
_entity_poly.type
_entity_poly.pdbx_seq_one_letter_code
_entity_poly.pdbx_strand_id
1 'polypeptide(L)'
;MHFFISGISFYNFPYLFGYLFSQSIYQRRNSMGEEFFNRYSGLLRDTGRMSAEDLAREHLDGDLTTPEFWRETVNALEARVTHFEGLCDEVCA
;
A
#
# COMPACT_ATOMS: atom_id res chain seq x y z
N MET A 1 13.19 -11.88 15.50
CA MET A 1 14.44 -11.12 15.75
C MET A 1 14.46 -9.69 15.20
N HIS A 2 13.47 -9.24 14.38
CA HIS A 2 13.40 -7.85 13.86
C HIS A 2 12.59 -6.86 14.72
N PHE A 3 11.79 -7.35 15.68
CA PHE A 3 10.85 -6.51 16.44
C PHE A 3 11.42 -5.89 17.73
N PHE A 4 12.65 -6.24 18.14
CA PHE A 4 13.22 -5.84 19.44
C PHE A 4 14.63 -5.24 19.36
N ILE A 5 14.98 -4.60 18.25
CA ILE A 5 16.22 -3.82 18.16
C ILE A 5 15.89 -2.39 18.62
N SER A 6 15.94 -2.18 19.94
CA SER A 6 15.69 -0.88 20.57
C SER A 6 16.72 0.21 20.21
N GLY A 7 17.83 -0.16 19.57
CA GLY A 7 18.88 0.75 19.12
C GLY A 7 18.66 1.36 17.73
N ILE A 8 17.64 0.95 16.98
CA ILE A 8 17.34 1.49 15.64
C ILE A 8 15.87 1.89 15.58
N SER A 9 15.56 3.07 16.12
CA SER A 9 14.24 3.69 15.93
C SER A 9 13.89 3.69 14.44
N PHE A 10 12.64 3.33 14.11
CA PHE A 10 12.11 3.31 12.74
C PHE A 10 12.63 2.22 11.78
N TYR A 11 13.44 1.24 12.22
CA TYR A 11 13.89 0.15 11.33
C TYR A 11 12.74 -0.63 10.66
N ASN A 12 11.62 -0.78 11.36
CA ASN A 12 10.44 -1.49 10.84
C ASN A 12 9.53 -0.59 9.97
N PHE A 13 9.74 0.72 9.99
CA PHE A 13 8.92 1.67 9.25
C PHE A 13 8.92 1.41 7.73
N PRO A 14 10.07 1.16 7.06
CA PRO A 14 10.09 0.88 5.62
C PRO A 14 9.29 -0.35 5.22
N TYR A 15 9.18 -1.37 6.09
CA TYR A 15 8.37 -2.55 5.80
C TYR A 15 6.88 -2.25 5.84
N LEU A 16 6.43 -1.55 6.89
CA LEU A 16 5.02 -1.16 6.99
C LEU A 16 4.65 -0.18 5.87
N PHE A 17 5.48 0.85 5.66
CA PHE A 17 5.31 1.81 4.58
C PHE A 17 5.27 1.11 3.22
N GLY A 18 6.28 0.29 2.92
CA GLY A 18 6.39 -0.41 1.64
C GLY A 18 5.22 -1.38 1.40
N TYR A 19 4.77 -2.09 2.44
CA TYR A 19 3.60 -2.95 2.35
C TYR A 19 2.35 -2.13 1.99
N LEU A 20 2.01 -1.11 2.78
CA LEU A 20 0.83 -0.29 2.54
C LEU A 20 0.89 0.45 1.19
N PHE A 21 2.05 1.03 0.86
CA PHE A 21 2.24 1.73 -0.41
C PHE A 21 2.13 0.79 -1.62
N SER A 22 2.63 -0.44 -1.53
CA SER A 22 2.46 -1.43 -2.62
C SER A 22 0.99 -1.82 -2.83
N GLN A 23 0.22 -1.95 -1.73
CA GLN A 23 -1.21 -2.25 -1.81
C GLN A 23 -1.99 -1.07 -2.40
N SER A 24 -1.66 0.17 -2.04
CA SER A 24 -2.33 1.36 -2.56
C SER A 24 -2.09 1.56 -4.06
N ILE A 25 -0.90 1.22 -4.56
CA ILE A 25 -0.60 1.14 -6.00
C ILE A 25 -1.49 0.09 -6.66
N TYR A 26 -1.53 -1.13 -6.11
CA TYR A 26 -2.29 -2.23 -6.70
C TYR A 26 -3.79 -1.94 -6.77
N GLN A 27 -4.38 -1.36 -5.72
CA GLN A 27 -5.81 -1.02 -5.68
C GLN A 27 -6.20 0.00 -6.76
N ARG A 28 -5.30 0.96 -7.05
CA ARG A 28 -5.50 1.97 -8.11
C ARG A 28 -5.45 1.41 -9.52
N ARG A 29 -4.96 0.18 -9.71
CA ARG A 29 -4.92 -0.48 -11.03
C ARG A 29 -6.29 -0.48 -11.71
N ASN A 30 -7.33 -0.86 -10.98
CA ASN A 30 -8.66 -1.00 -11.56
C ASN A 30 -9.28 0.37 -11.87
N SER A 31 -9.06 1.38 -11.03
CA SER A 31 -9.59 2.74 -11.25
C SER A 31 -8.87 3.49 -12.36
N MET A 32 -7.57 3.26 -12.54
CA MET A 32 -6.75 3.90 -13.58
C MET A 32 -6.85 3.23 -14.95
N GLY A 33 -7.34 1.99 -15.02
CA GLY A 33 -7.54 1.28 -16.29
C GLY A 33 -6.27 1.21 -17.14
N GLU A 34 -6.35 1.67 -18.39
CA GLU A 34 -5.25 1.62 -19.36
C GLU A 34 -4.06 2.52 -18.99
N GLU A 35 -4.29 3.59 -18.23
CA GLU A 35 -3.22 4.52 -17.81
C GLU A 35 -2.30 3.91 -16.77
N PHE A 36 -2.76 2.90 -16.03
CA PHE A 36 -2.04 2.31 -14.91
C PHE A 36 -0.61 1.90 -15.27
N PHE A 37 -0.42 1.26 -16.43
CA PHE A 37 0.90 0.75 -16.81
C PHE A 37 1.92 1.89 -16.99
N ASN A 38 1.51 2.98 -17.63
CA ASN A 38 2.37 4.14 -17.85
C ASN A 38 2.67 4.85 -16.54
N ARG A 39 1.66 5.05 -15.68
CA ARG A 39 1.81 5.63 -14.33
C ARG A 39 2.74 4.79 -13.46
N TYR A 40 2.55 3.47 -13.43
CA TYR A 40 3.39 2.56 -12.66
C TYR A 40 4.84 2.54 -13.16
N SER A 41 5.04 2.56 -14.49
CA SER A 41 6.38 2.65 -15.08
C SER A 41 7.07 3.97 -14.75
N GLY A 42 6.32 5.08 -14.73
CA GLY A 42 6.80 6.39 -14.27
C GLY A 42 7.19 6.35 -12.79
N LEU A 43 6.33 5.81 -11.93
CA LEU A 43 6.59 5.64 -10.50
C LEU A 43 7.89 4.88 -10.24
N LEU A 44 8.11 3.74 -10.93
CA LEU A 44 9.34 2.96 -10.79
C LEU A 44 10.58 3.72 -11.27
N ARG A 45 10.46 4.47 -12.36
CA ARG A 45 11.57 5.28 -12.90
C ARG A 45 11.98 6.41 -11.95
N ASP A 46 11.00 7.05 -11.31
CA ASP A 46 11.23 8.23 -10.47
C ASP A 46 11.49 7.88 -9.00
N THR A 47 11.39 6.59 -8.64
CA THR A 47 11.75 6.08 -7.32
C THR A 47 13.21 6.42 -6.99
N GLY A 48 13.45 7.01 -5.82
CA GLY A 48 14.78 7.46 -5.39
C GLY A 48 15.25 8.77 -6.02
N ARG A 49 14.49 9.36 -6.94
CA ARG A 49 14.71 10.68 -7.53
C ARG A 49 13.78 11.74 -6.94
N MET A 50 12.66 11.31 -6.36
CA MET A 50 11.63 12.13 -5.74
C MET A 50 11.43 11.77 -4.27
N SER A 51 10.81 12.67 -3.50
CA SER A 51 10.23 12.31 -2.20
C SER A 51 9.09 11.30 -2.39
N ALA A 52 8.74 10.55 -1.35
CA ALA A 52 7.64 9.59 -1.43
C ALA A 52 6.30 10.31 -1.67
N GLU A 53 6.13 11.47 -1.05
CA GLU A 53 4.97 12.34 -1.17
C GLU A 53 4.80 12.85 -2.60
N ASP A 54 5.88 13.34 -3.22
CA ASP A 54 5.83 13.83 -4.59
C ASP A 54 5.61 12.67 -5.57
N LEU A 55 6.23 11.51 -5.33
CA LEU A 55 6.04 10.32 -6.15
C LEU A 55 4.58 9.85 -6.16
N ALA A 56 3.94 9.84 -4.99
CA ALA A 56 2.53 9.49 -4.86
C ALA A 56 1.60 10.53 -5.50
N ARG A 57 1.92 11.82 -5.37
CA ARG A 57 1.14 12.89 -5.99
C ARG A 57 1.21 12.84 -7.51
N GLU A 58 2.40 12.62 -8.07
CA GLU A 58 2.63 12.60 -9.52
C GLU A 58 2.02 11.36 -10.19
N HIS A 59 2.25 10.17 -9.61
CA HIS A 59 1.94 8.91 -10.28
C HIS A 59 0.68 8.21 -9.77
N LEU A 60 0.21 8.55 -8.56
CA LEU A 60 -0.91 7.87 -7.90
C LEU A 60 -2.12 8.77 -7.61
N ASP A 61 -2.03 10.06 -7.97
CA ASP A 61 -3.01 11.11 -7.64
C ASP A 61 -3.38 11.08 -6.13
N GLY A 62 -2.40 10.77 -5.27
CA GLY A 62 -2.61 10.53 -3.85
C GLY A 62 -1.75 11.42 -2.94
N ASP A 63 -2.24 11.68 -1.73
CA ASP A 63 -1.52 12.46 -0.72
C ASP A 63 -1.17 11.60 0.51
N LEU A 64 0.11 11.23 0.62
CA LEU A 64 0.64 10.42 1.73
C LEU A 64 0.59 11.14 3.08
N THR A 65 0.44 12.47 3.09
CA THR A 65 0.35 13.26 4.33
C THR A 65 -1.03 13.16 4.99
N THR A 66 -2.01 12.63 4.27
CA THR A 66 -3.39 12.48 4.74
C THR A 66 -3.64 11.06 5.28
N PRO A 67 -4.28 10.92 6.45
CA PRO A 67 -4.71 9.60 6.95
C PRO A 67 -5.61 8.84 5.99
N GLU A 68 -6.39 9.57 5.17
CA GLU A 68 -7.38 9.03 4.25
C GLU A 68 -6.75 8.09 3.21
N PHE A 69 -5.60 8.47 2.63
CA PHE A 69 -4.85 7.61 1.69
C PHE A 69 -4.55 6.22 2.28
N TRP A 70 -4.14 6.20 3.56
CA TRP A 70 -3.79 4.96 4.25
C TRP A 70 -5.03 4.18 4.69
N ARG A 71 -6.10 4.86 5.11
CA ARG A 71 -7.37 4.21 5.49
C ARG A 71 -8.00 3.49 4.31
N GLU A 72 -8.02 4.08 3.12
CA GLU A 72 -8.50 3.40 1.90
C GLU A 72 -7.81 2.05 1.69
N THR A 73 -6.48 2.05 1.86
CA THR A 73 -5.66 0.86 1.68
C THR A 73 -5.97 -0.22 2.70
N VAL A 74 -6.14 0.16 3.97
CA VAL A 74 -6.45 -0.75 5.09
C VAL A 74 -7.88 -1.30 4.97
N ASN A 75 -8.86 -0.46 4.62
CA ASN A 75 -10.26 -0.87 4.49
C ASN A 75 -10.43 -1.92 3.38
N ALA A 76 -9.63 -1.88 2.32
CA ALA A 76 -9.65 -2.92 1.29
C ALA A 76 -9.23 -4.31 1.80
N LEU A 77 -8.56 -4.41 2.95
CA LEU A 77 -8.27 -5.69 3.58
C LEU A 77 -9.50 -6.32 4.23
N GLU A 78 -10.49 -5.52 4.63
CA GLU A 78 -11.71 -5.99 5.29
C GLU A 78 -12.42 -7.05 4.44
N ALA A 79 -12.61 -6.78 3.14
CA ALA A 79 -13.22 -7.75 2.22
C ALA A 79 -12.47 -9.09 2.17
N ARG A 80 -11.13 -9.07 2.29
CA ARG A 80 -10.31 -10.30 2.30
C ARG A 80 -10.44 -11.03 3.63
N VAL A 81 -10.51 -10.31 4.75
CA VAL A 81 -10.70 -10.89 6.09
C VAL A 81 -12.08 -11.52 6.19
N THR A 82 -13.14 -10.80 5.82
CA THR A 82 -14.50 -11.34 5.80
C THR A 82 -14.63 -12.57 4.91
N HIS A 83 -13.99 -12.57 3.74
CA HIS A 83 -13.99 -13.74 2.87
C HIS A 83 -13.27 -14.94 3.52
N PHE A 84 -12.14 -14.70 4.18
CA PHE A 84 -11.42 -15.73 4.91
C PHE A 84 -12.22 -16.30 6.09
N GLU A 85 -12.89 -15.46 6.86
CA GLU A 85 -13.78 -15.87 7.95
C GLU A 85 -14.89 -16.80 7.43
N GLY A 86 -15.54 -16.45 6.32
CA GLY A 86 -16.56 -17.30 5.70
C GLY A 86 -16.03 -18.67 5.28
N LEU A 87 -14.83 -18.74 4.70
CA LEU A 87 -14.18 -20.02 4.36
C LEU A 87 -13.85 -20.85 5.60
N CYS A 88 -13.47 -20.22 6.70
CA CYS A 88 -13.24 -20.93 7.97
C CYS A 88 -14.52 -21.54 8.51
N ASP A 89 -15.65 -20.81 8.43
CA ASP A 89 -16.95 -21.32 8.88
C ASP A 89 -17.42 -22.52 8.04
N GLU A 90 -17.18 -22.51 6.72
CA GLU A 90 -17.51 -23.62 5.82
C GLU A 90 -16.70 -24.90 6.11
N VAL A 91 -15.44 -24.76 6.54
CA VAL A 91 -14.54 -25.90 6.82
C VAL A 91 -14.73 -26.44 8.25
N CYS A 92 -15.14 -25.58 9.19
CA CYS A 92 -15.37 -25.93 10.59
C CYS A 92 -16.81 -26.41 10.89
N ALA A 93 -17.73 -26.31 9.93
CA ALA A 93 -19.09 -26.86 10.00
C ALA A 93 -19.14 -28.35 9.63
#